data_AF-A0A8H8DLN1-F1
#
_entry.id   AF-A0A8H8DLN1-F1
#
_cell.length_a   1.000
_cell.length_b   1.000
_cell.length_c   1.000
_cell.angle_alpha   90.00
_cell.angle_beta   90.00
_cell.angle_gamma   90.00
#
_symmetry.space_group_name_H-M   'P 1'
#
loop_
_entity.id
_entity.type
_entity.pdbx_description
1 polymer ?
#
loop_
_entity_poly.entity_id
_entity_poly.type
_entity_poly.pdbx_seq_one_letter_code
_entity_poly.pdbx_strand_id
1 'polypeptide(L)'
;MLVRVLVYVVNRVMIALDPCRSRVRDVLLLSMTCRIVVKAFVALLLVGSLVFFAALAYAAFYWVYVPEIAHRAPVYLQYPDDASAGTGSGTRLPPTGVVDVTGANAPFLVAGQEYDVLVEFVIPRSERNAQHGNFMVRLRLLDEKGVAVAGSSRPQTTHLHDSFLVRTMKTIWLAVPLTFGFTTESQKLAVSLLEGFVESAADRVTRAEVSVSSPHLQIYSVQLLFHAHFRGLRYFMYYLRIPTALVFITSFLFWEMLFALLGWRAVVGWWQAETIPPQHRKTANVPVCRTHAATTATIWGAPREQQPARLAEFSMTREFTTETAAVTSTAQPSVLETLSDEDTTAEMLQRGQLQAGSEDLEAGGSWKRRNNQESQDSGWFS
;
A
#
# COMPACT_ATOMS: atom_id res chain seq x y z
N MET A 1 -20.74 -37.76 -4.42
CA MET A 1 -19.80 -38.90 -4.29
C MET A 1 -18.50 -38.55 -3.53
N LEU A 2 -17.82 -37.44 -3.85
CA LEU A 2 -16.52 -37.03 -3.26
C LEU A 2 -16.30 -37.37 -1.78
N VAL A 3 -17.25 -37.04 -0.88
CA VAL A 3 -17.13 -37.33 0.57
C VAL A 3 -16.88 -38.81 0.87
N ARG A 4 -17.53 -39.75 0.17
CA ARG A 4 -17.29 -41.20 0.37
C ARG A 4 -15.91 -41.65 -0.11
N VAL A 5 -15.37 -41.02 -1.17
CA VAL A 5 -14.00 -41.27 -1.65
C VAL A 5 -12.99 -40.73 -0.64
N LEU A 6 -13.20 -39.50 -0.14
CA LEU A 6 -12.37 -38.88 0.88
C LEU A 6 -12.32 -39.73 2.16
N VAL A 7 -13.47 -40.17 2.67
CA VAL A 7 -13.56 -41.04 3.85
C VAL A 7 -12.86 -42.39 3.62
N TYR A 8 -12.99 -43.00 2.43
CA TYR A 8 -12.29 -44.26 2.11
C TYR A 8 -10.76 -44.08 2.07
N VAL A 9 -10.27 -43.00 1.44
CA VAL A 9 -8.83 -42.68 1.37
C VAL A 9 -8.27 -42.37 2.76
N VAL A 10 -8.94 -41.52 3.55
CA VAL A 10 -8.53 -41.20 4.93
C VAL A 10 -8.51 -42.46 5.80
N ASN A 11 -9.52 -43.33 5.71
CA ASN A 11 -9.55 -44.58 6.47
C ASN A 11 -8.40 -45.53 6.06
N ARG A 12 -8.11 -45.67 4.76
CA ARG A 12 -6.97 -46.46 4.26
C ARG A 12 -5.63 -45.91 4.76
N VAL A 13 -5.44 -44.60 4.75
CA VAL A 13 -4.21 -43.94 5.25
C VAL A 13 -4.07 -44.10 6.76
N MET A 14 -5.16 -43.96 7.52
CA MET A 14 -5.16 -44.16 8.98
C MET A 14 -4.74 -45.60 9.37
N ILE A 15 -5.33 -46.62 8.72
CA ILE A 15 -5.00 -48.03 8.95
C ILE A 15 -3.54 -48.32 8.60
N ALA A 16 -3.00 -47.71 7.53
CA ALA A 16 -1.60 -47.86 7.16
C ALA A 16 -0.61 -47.20 8.16
N LEU A 17 -1.05 -46.14 8.85
CA LEU A 17 -0.24 -45.41 9.83
C LEU A 17 -0.28 -45.99 11.25
N ASP A 18 -1.30 -46.77 11.60
CA ASP A 18 -1.49 -47.28 12.97
C ASP A 18 -0.28 -48.04 13.60
N PRO A 19 0.48 -48.91 12.89
CA PRO A 19 1.65 -49.58 13.49
C PRO A 19 2.86 -48.64 13.70
N CYS A 20 2.90 -47.49 13.03
CA CYS A 20 3.85 -46.42 13.34
C CYS A 20 3.33 -45.56 14.50
N ARG A 21 2.03 -45.23 14.48
CA ARG A 21 1.32 -44.44 15.48
C ARG A 21 1.27 -45.10 16.87
N SER A 22 1.39 -46.42 16.99
CA SER A 22 1.59 -47.11 18.28
C SER A 22 3.00 -46.85 18.81
N ARG A 23 4.04 -47.25 18.07
CA ARG A 23 5.45 -47.05 18.47
C ARG A 23 5.78 -45.59 18.82
N VAL A 24 5.27 -44.64 18.04
CA VAL A 24 5.43 -43.19 18.31
C VAL A 24 4.66 -42.76 19.55
N ARG A 25 3.45 -43.29 19.82
CA ARG A 25 2.71 -43.05 21.07
C ARG A 25 3.52 -43.48 22.28
N ASP A 26 4.04 -44.71 22.25
CA ASP A 26 4.64 -45.32 23.44
C ASP A 26 5.92 -44.56 23.84
N VAL A 27 6.72 -44.12 22.85
CA VAL A 27 7.85 -43.20 23.06
C VAL A 27 7.41 -41.81 23.55
N LEU A 28 6.32 -41.23 23.02
CA LEU A 28 5.77 -39.95 23.49
C LEU A 28 5.21 -40.01 24.92
N LEU A 29 4.70 -41.15 25.34
CA LEU A 29 3.96 -41.29 26.59
C LEU A 29 4.87 -41.40 27.81
N LEU A 30 6.12 -41.85 27.67
CA LEU A 30 7.01 -42.11 28.81
C LEU A 30 7.51 -40.86 29.55
N SER A 31 7.61 -39.69 28.90
CA SER A 31 8.05 -38.45 29.58
C SER A 31 7.07 -37.30 29.41
N MET A 32 6.82 -36.56 30.49
CA MET A 32 6.00 -35.34 30.43
C MET A 32 6.65 -34.29 29.51
N THR A 33 7.99 -34.25 29.46
CA THR A 33 8.79 -33.39 28.60
C THR A 33 8.47 -33.61 27.11
N CYS A 34 8.46 -34.87 26.63
CA CYS A 34 8.11 -35.17 25.23
C CYS A 34 6.69 -34.70 24.88
N ARG A 35 5.72 -34.86 25.80
CA ARG A 35 4.35 -34.37 25.60
C ARG A 35 4.26 -32.85 25.50
N ILE A 36 5.08 -32.12 26.26
CA ILE A 36 5.18 -30.65 26.19
C ILE A 36 5.86 -30.22 24.89
N VAL A 37 7.00 -30.81 24.53
CA VAL A 37 7.75 -30.49 23.31
C VAL A 37 6.92 -30.74 22.05
N VAL A 38 6.19 -31.86 21.97
CA VAL A 38 5.31 -32.13 20.81
C VAL A 38 4.13 -31.18 20.75
N LYS A 39 3.51 -30.83 21.89
CA LYS A 39 2.45 -29.80 21.92
C LYS A 39 2.99 -28.43 21.47
N ALA A 40 4.17 -28.04 21.93
CA ALA A 40 4.81 -26.78 21.53
C ALA A 40 5.16 -26.78 20.03
N PHE A 41 5.66 -27.89 19.50
CA PHE A 41 5.96 -28.04 18.06
C PHE A 41 4.69 -27.99 17.20
N VAL A 42 3.62 -28.69 17.59
CA VAL A 42 2.33 -28.63 16.88
C VAL A 42 1.70 -27.25 16.98
N ALA A 43 1.80 -26.56 18.13
CA ALA A 43 1.34 -25.19 18.28
C ALA A 43 2.17 -24.20 17.43
N LEU A 44 3.48 -24.38 17.35
CA LEU A 44 4.38 -23.58 16.50
C LEU A 44 4.06 -23.76 15.01
N LEU A 45 3.84 -25.00 14.56
CA LEU A 45 3.41 -25.27 13.18
C LEU A 45 2.02 -24.68 12.89
N LEU A 46 1.08 -24.76 13.83
CA LEU A 46 -0.24 -24.17 13.69
C LEU A 46 -0.15 -22.64 13.55
N VAL A 47 0.48 -21.96 14.51
CA VAL A 47 0.67 -20.49 14.48
C VAL A 47 1.46 -20.06 13.24
N GLY A 48 2.51 -20.79 12.87
CA GLY A 48 3.28 -20.54 11.66
C GLY A 48 2.45 -20.67 10.39
N SER A 49 1.52 -21.64 10.33
CA SER A 49 0.62 -21.81 9.18
C SER A 49 -0.41 -20.67 9.08
N LEU A 50 -0.98 -20.18 10.18
CA LEU A 50 -1.85 -18.99 10.17
C LEU A 50 -1.08 -17.75 9.71
N VAL A 51 0.11 -17.49 10.27
CA VAL A 51 0.95 -16.36 9.84
C VAL A 51 1.33 -16.46 8.36
N PHE A 52 1.56 -17.67 7.84
CA PHE A 52 1.80 -17.90 6.42
C PHE A 52 0.57 -17.60 5.56
N PHE A 53 -0.63 -18.06 5.94
CA PHE A 53 -1.87 -17.77 5.19
C PHE A 53 -2.25 -16.29 5.25
N ALA A 54 -2.12 -15.63 6.39
CA ALA A 54 -2.37 -14.19 6.53
C ALA A 54 -1.36 -13.35 5.72
N ALA A 55 -0.09 -13.76 5.65
CA ALA A 55 0.91 -13.13 4.80
C ALA A 55 0.64 -13.35 3.30
N LEU A 56 0.19 -14.56 2.91
CA LEU A 56 -0.21 -14.88 1.54
C LEU A 56 -1.47 -14.10 1.12
N ALA A 57 -2.44 -13.95 2.02
CA ALA A 57 -3.63 -13.14 1.81
C ALA A 57 -3.28 -11.66 1.62
N TYR A 58 -2.36 -11.11 2.44
CA TYR A 58 -1.84 -9.76 2.24
C TYR A 58 -1.07 -9.61 0.92
N ALA A 59 -0.23 -10.58 0.53
CA ALA A 59 0.49 -10.54 -0.74
C ALA A 59 -0.46 -10.57 -1.95
N ALA A 60 -1.49 -11.41 -1.91
CA ALA A 60 -2.53 -11.45 -2.94
C ALA A 60 -3.35 -10.15 -2.99
N PHE A 61 -3.75 -9.62 -1.83
CA PHE A 61 -4.43 -8.33 -1.74
C PHE A 61 -3.57 -7.19 -2.29
N TYR A 62 -2.28 -7.11 -1.92
CA TYR A 62 -1.35 -6.10 -2.44
C TYR A 62 -1.22 -6.20 -3.96
N TRP A 63 -1.05 -7.41 -4.52
CA TRP A 63 -0.88 -7.62 -5.95
C TRP A 63 -2.12 -7.27 -6.78
N VAL A 64 -3.32 -7.49 -6.23
CA VAL A 64 -4.60 -7.12 -6.89
C VAL A 64 -4.97 -5.65 -6.69
N TYR A 65 -4.68 -5.07 -5.52
CA TYR A 65 -5.11 -3.71 -5.14
C TYR A 65 -4.09 -2.61 -5.51
N VAL A 66 -2.81 -2.96 -5.67
CA VAL A 66 -1.74 -2.03 -6.05
C VAL A 66 -1.19 -2.39 -7.44
N PRO A 67 -1.88 -1.97 -8.52
CA PRO A 67 -1.31 -2.03 -9.87
C PRO A 67 0.02 -1.29 -9.99
N GLU A 68 0.70 -1.50 -11.11
CA GLU A 68 1.93 -0.79 -11.48
C GLU A 68 1.76 0.74 -11.41
N ILE A 69 2.90 1.43 -11.19
CA ILE A 69 2.95 2.85 -10.78
C ILE A 69 3.35 3.75 -11.94
N ALA A 70 4.22 3.26 -12.82
CA ALA A 70 4.84 4.02 -13.88
C ALA A 70 4.82 3.21 -15.19
N HIS A 71 3.79 3.40 -16.00
CA HIS A 71 3.72 2.74 -17.30
C HIS A 71 4.65 3.44 -18.29
N ARG A 72 5.49 2.65 -18.98
CA ARG A 72 6.50 3.12 -19.94
C ARG A 72 6.12 2.70 -21.35
N ALA A 73 5.83 3.66 -22.22
CA ALA A 73 5.54 3.43 -23.63
C ALA A 73 6.70 3.97 -24.50
N PRO A 74 7.36 3.16 -25.34
CA PRO A 74 8.41 3.65 -26.23
C PRO A 74 7.81 4.50 -27.34
N VAL A 75 8.38 5.68 -27.58
CA VAL A 75 7.95 6.61 -28.63
C VAL A 75 8.98 6.63 -29.75
N TYR A 76 8.56 6.19 -30.94
CA TYR A 76 9.38 6.23 -32.14
C TYR A 76 9.13 7.57 -32.86
N LEU A 77 10.12 8.47 -32.80
CA LEU A 77 10.06 9.75 -33.52
C LEU A 77 10.27 9.51 -35.02
N GLN A 78 9.30 9.91 -35.82
CA GLN A 78 9.42 10.01 -37.26
C GLN A 78 9.98 11.37 -37.64
N TYR A 79 10.92 11.37 -38.60
CA TYR A 79 11.55 12.56 -39.14
C TYR A 79 11.04 12.79 -40.57
N PRO A 80 10.03 13.67 -40.78
CA PRO A 80 9.48 13.92 -42.11
C PRO A 80 10.54 14.57 -43.03
N ASP A 81 10.66 14.04 -44.25
CA ASP A 81 11.59 14.56 -45.25
C ASP A 81 11.20 15.97 -45.75
N ASP A 82 12.19 16.76 -46.14
CA ASP A 82 12.01 18.15 -46.59
C ASP A 82 11.04 18.27 -47.79
N ALA A 83 10.97 17.23 -48.63
CA ALA A 83 10.04 17.15 -49.76
C ALA A 83 8.57 17.01 -49.33
N SER A 84 8.30 16.44 -48.15
CA SER A 84 6.94 16.24 -47.63
C SER A 84 6.30 17.52 -47.07
N ALA A 85 7.10 18.55 -46.79
CA ALA A 85 6.63 19.81 -46.20
C ALA A 85 5.85 20.72 -47.17
N GLY A 86 5.78 20.37 -48.47
CA GLY A 86 4.99 21.06 -49.50
C GLY A 86 5.37 22.52 -49.79
N THR A 87 6.34 23.07 -49.05
CA THR A 87 6.60 24.50 -48.94
C THR A 87 8.08 24.75 -49.21
N GLY A 88 8.42 25.49 -50.27
CA GLY A 88 9.80 25.77 -50.70
C GLY A 88 10.65 26.63 -49.75
N SER A 89 10.27 26.74 -48.48
CA SER A 89 10.88 27.60 -47.46
C SER A 89 12.10 26.97 -46.75
N GLY A 90 12.53 25.75 -47.15
CA GLY A 90 13.63 25.01 -46.51
C GLY A 90 13.41 24.68 -45.03
N THR A 91 12.20 24.91 -44.50
CA THR A 91 11.88 24.79 -43.09
C THR A 91 11.48 23.36 -42.77
N ARG A 92 12.41 22.62 -42.17
CA ARG A 92 12.18 21.24 -41.71
C ARG A 92 11.02 21.18 -40.71
N LEU A 93 10.09 20.26 -40.93
CA LEU A 93 9.01 19.97 -39.99
C LEU A 93 9.57 19.36 -38.69
N PRO A 94 8.93 19.61 -37.52
CA PRO A 94 9.36 19.04 -36.26
C PRO A 94 9.16 17.51 -36.25
N PRO A 95 10.10 16.70 -35.74
CA PRO A 95 9.89 15.27 -35.61
C PRO A 95 8.75 14.95 -34.62
N THR A 96 7.94 13.98 -35.01
CA THR A 96 6.69 13.57 -34.36
C THR A 96 6.68 12.07 -34.14
N GLY A 97 6.32 11.59 -32.96
CA GLY A 97 6.10 10.18 -32.66
C GLY A 97 4.73 9.97 -32.04
N VAL A 98 3.97 8.99 -32.55
CA VAL A 98 2.68 8.58 -32.00
C VAL A 98 2.85 7.21 -31.35
N VAL A 99 2.26 7.01 -30.17
CA VAL A 99 2.23 5.74 -29.45
C VAL A 99 0.83 5.42 -28.96
N ASP A 100 0.41 4.16 -29.05
CA ASP A 100 -0.89 3.70 -28.59
C ASP A 100 -0.86 3.40 -27.08
N VAL A 101 -1.75 4.06 -26.33
CA VAL A 101 -1.86 4.03 -24.86
C VAL A 101 -3.01 3.10 -24.41
N THR A 102 -3.72 2.48 -25.35
CA THR A 102 -4.79 1.50 -25.07
C THR A 102 -4.29 0.16 -24.56
N GLY A 103 -3.12 -0.30 -25.02
CA GLY A 103 -2.52 -1.60 -24.69
C GLY A 103 -3.25 -2.80 -25.29
N ALA A 104 -2.52 -3.83 -25.73
CA ALA A 104 -3.12 -4.98 -26.44
C ALA A 104 -3.99 -5.88 -25.54
N ASN A 105 -3.63 -6.02 -24.26
CA ASN A 105 -4.29 -6.92 -23.29
C ASN A 105 -4.85 -6.21 -22.05
N ALA A 106 -4.44 -4.96 -21.79
CA ALA A 106 -4.85 -4.18 -20.62
C ALA A 106 -4.68 -2.67 -20.88
N PRO A 107 -5.56 -1.81 -20.38
CA PRO A 107 -5.38 -0.35 -20.39
C PRO A 107 -4.08 0.08 -19.67
N PHE A 108 -3.28 0.96 -20.27
CA PHE A 108 -2.21 1.67 -19.55
C PHE A 108 -2.76 2.79 -18.65
N LEU A 109 -4.01 3.22 -18.87
CA LEU A 109 -4.69 4.26 -18.09
C LEU A 109 -6.00 3.73 -17.49
N VAL A 110 -6.21 4.01 -16.21
CA VAL A 110 -7.39 3.61 -15.43
C VAL A 110 -8.26 4.84 -15.19
N ALA A 111 -9.53 4.79 -15.61
CA ALA A 111 -10.45 5.90 -15.43
C ALA A 111 -10.60 6.30 -13.94
N GLY A 112 -10.58 7.60 -13.67
CA GLY A 112 -10.61 8.18 -12.32
C GLY A 112 -9.28 8.14 -11.55
N GLN A 113 -8.22 7.54 -12.10
CA GLN A 113 -6.86 7.66 -11.54
C GLN A 113 -6.18 8.93 -12.09
N GLU A 114 -5.47 9.61 -11.20
CA GLU A 114 -4.64 10.78 -11.49
C GLU A 114 -3.24 10.34 -11.96
N TYR A 115 -2.68 10.99 -12.97
CA TYR A 115 -1.39 10.68 -13.58
C TYR A 115 -0.58 11.95 -13.87
N ASP A 116 0.72 11.89 -13.61
CA ASP A 116 1.70 12.80 -14.15
C ASP A 116 2.32 12.18 -15.41
N VAL A 117 2.39 12.96 -16.49
CA VAL A 117 2.86 12.49 -17.79
C VAL A 117 4.20 13.16 -18.12
N LEU A 118 5.25 12.35 -18.11
CA LEU A 118 6.63 12.77 -18.35
C LEU A 118 7.15 12.14 -19.65
N VAL A 119 8.12 12.79 -20.29
CA VAL A 119 8.88 12.19 -21.39
C VAL A 119 10.35 12.09 -21.02
N GLU A 120 10.91 10.88 -21.11
CA GLU A 120 12.33 10.58 -20.91
C GLU A 120 13.01 10.44 -22.28
N PHE A 121 13.88 11.39 -22.62
CA PHE A 121 14.74 11.35 -23.80
C PHE A 121 16.10 10.77 -23.44
N VAL A 122 16.64 9.92 -24.33
CA VAL A 122 18.06 9.54 -24.33
C VAL A 122 18.72 10.18 -25.54
N ILE A 123 19.74 11.02 -25.32
CA ILE A 123 20.43 11.77 -26.37
C ILE A 123 21.96 11.51 -26.33
N PRO A 124 22.65 11.42 -27.48
CA PRO A 124 24.11 11.35 -27.53
C PRO A 124 24.78 12.63 -27.04
N ARG A 125 26.00 12.50 -26.50
CA ARG A 125 26.87 13.63 -26.16
C ARG A 125 27.62 14.24 -27.36
N SER A 126 26.91 14.47 -28.47
CA SER A 126 27.49 15.11 -29.66
C SER A 126 27.67 16.62 -29.48
N GLU A 127 28.59 17.22 -30.24
CA GLU A 127 28.78 18.68 -30.23
C GLU A 127 27.56 19.44 -30.77
N ARG A 128 26.88 18.86 -31.78
CA ARG A 128 25.61 19.39 -32.30
C ARG A 128 24.55 19.48 -31.21
N ASN A 129 24.41 18.46 -30.38
CA ASN A 129 23.52 18.49 -29.22
C ASN A 129 24.04 19.46 -28.14
N ALA A 130 25.34 19.50 -27.90
CA ALA A 130 25.97 20.36 -26.89
C ALA A 130 26.03 21.86 -27.25
N GLN A 131 25.61 22.23 -28.46
CA GLN A 131 25.44 23.63 -28.90
C GLN A 131 23.95 23.99 -29.09
N HIS A 132 23.02 23.05 -28.87
CA HIS A 132 21.64 23.19 -29.32
C HIS A 132 20.76 24.06 -28.42
N GLY A 133 21.14 24.22 -27.15
CA GLY A 133 20.46 25.08 -26.20
C GLY A 133 19.05 24.58 -25.83
N ASN A 134 18.09 25.50 -25.85
CA ASN A 134 16.71 25.26 -25.43
C ASN A 134 15.81 24.84 -26.60
N PHE A 135 15.06 23.75 -26.43
CA PHE A 135 14.08 23.25 -27.39
C PHE A 135 12.73 23.03 -26.70
N MET A 136 11.62 23.12 -27.45
CA MET A 136 10.29 22.82 -26.92
C MET A 136 9.93 21.36 -27.17
N VAL A 137 9.42 20.70 -26.13
CA VAL A 137 8.72 19.41 -26.24
C VAL A 137 7.23 19.70 -26.18
N ARG A 138 6.42 19.01 -27.00
CA ARG A 138 4.95 19.06 -26.97
C ARG A 138 4.39 17.65 -26.86
N LEU A 139 3.37 17.50 -26.03
CA LEU A 139 2.56 16.28 -25.88
C LEU A 139 1.10 16.61 -26.21
N ARG A 140 0.42 15.69 -26.88
CA ARG A 140 -1.04 15.69 -27.05
C ARG A 140 -1.57 14.29 -26.76
N LEU A 141 -2.55 14.19 -25.87
CA LEU A 141 -3.27 12.96 -25.57
C LEU A 141 -4.55 12.94 -26.40
N LEU A 142 -4.77 11.87 -27.15
CA LEU A 142 -5.79 11.76 -28.18
C LEU A 142 -6.83 10.67 -27.84
N ASP A 143 -8.10 11.00 -28.01
CA ASP A 143 -9.23 10.06 -28.02
C ASP A 143 -9.17 9.10 -29.22
N GLU A 144 -9.97 8.02 -29.22
CA GLU A 144 -10.14 7.10 -30.34
C GLU A 144 -10.36 7.83 -31.68
N LYS A 145 -11.14 8.92 -31.64
CA LYS A 145 -11.50 9.79 -32.78
C LYS A 145 -10.36 10.69 -33.26
N GLY A 146 -9.19 10.67 -32.60
CA GLY A 146 -8.05 11.55 -32.88
C GLY A 146 -8.19 12.98 -32.35
N VAL A 147 -9.22 13.26 -31.55
CA VAL A 147 -9.43 14.57 -30.90
C VAL A 147 -8.50 14.70 -29.70
N ALA A 148 -7.83 15.84 -29.54
CA ALA A 148 -6.92 16.07 -28.41
C ALA A 148 -7.71 16.38 -27.13
N VAL A 149 -7.71 15.43 -26.18
CA VAL A 149 -8.35 15.52 -24.86
C VAL A 149 -7.54 16.43 -23.93
N ALA A 150 -6.21 16.28 -23.97
CA ALA A 150 -5.27 17.10 -23.22
C ALA A 150 -4.00 17.38 -24.06
N GLY A 151 -3.28 18.44 -23.72
CA GLY A 151 -2.02 18.75 -24.37
C GLY A 151 -1.22 19.78 -23.61
N SER A 152 0.10 19.73 -23.78
CA SER A 152 1.05 20.61 -23.11
C SER A 152 2.28 20.85 -23.98
N SER A 153 3.00 21.93 -23.73
CA SER A 153 4.34 22.13 -24.27
C SER A 153 5.22 22.83 -23.27
N ARG A 154 6.44 22.32 -23.08
CA ARG A 154 7.41 22.81 -22.10
C ARG A 154 8.79 22.96 -22.75
N PRO A 155 9.58 23.97 -22.36
CA PRO A 155 10.99 24.05 -22.73
C PRO A 155 11.80 22.95 -22.02
N GLN A 156 12.85 22.48 -22.69
CA GLN A 156 13.93 21.70 -22.08
C GLN A 156 15.26 22.10 -22.70
N THR A 157 16.31 22.13 -21.88
CA THR A 157 17.68 22.44 -22.30
C THR A 157 18.55 21.20 -22.26
N THR A 158 19.50 21.12 -23.19
CA THR A 158 20.57 20.13 -23.13
C THR A 158 21.57 20.49 -22.03
N HIS A 159 21.55 19.82 -20.87
CA HIS A 159 22.61 19.96 -19.84
C HIS A 159 23.99 19.39 -20.27
N LEU A 160 24.27 19.32 -21.57
CA LEU A 160 25.53 18.84 -22.15
C LEU A 160 26.68 19.86 -22.00
N HIS A 161 26.36 21.12 -21.68
CA HIS A 161 27.28 22.24 -21.45
C HIS A 161 28.11 22.10 -20.15
N ASP A 162 28.79 20.98 -19.92
CA ASP A 162 29.88 20.92 -18.93
C ASP A 162 31.00 21.88 -19.36
N SER A 163 31.69 22.52 -18.41
CA SER A 163 32.90 23.30 -18.72
C SER A 163 34.01 22.40 -19.26
N PHE A 164 34.95 22.96 -20.04
CA PHE A 164 36.04 22.19 -20.66
C PHE A 164 36.84 21.36 -19.64
N LEU A 165 37.09 21.90 -18.45
CA LEU A 165 37.78 21.21 -17.35
C LEU A 165 36.95 20.04 -16.81
N VAL A 166 35.65 20.25 -16.54
CA VAL A 166 34.74 19.19 -16.08
C VAL A 166 34.59 18.09 -17.14
N ARG A 167 34.44 18.45 -18.42
CA ARG A 167 34.39 17.49 -19.53
C ARG A 167 35.68 16.67 -19.59
N THR A 168 36.85 17.32 -19.54
CA THR A 168 38.16 16.64 -19.59
C THR A 168 38.35 15.69 -18.40
N MET A 169 38.07 16.14 -17.17
CA MET A 169 38.18 15.32 -15.96
C MET A 169 37.22 14.12 -16.00
N LYS A 170 35.99 14.33 -16.47
CA LYS A 170 34.98 13.27 -16.66
C LYS A 170 35.39 12.27 -17.75
N THR A 171 35.95 12.74 -18.87
CA THR A 171 36.49 11.87 -19.92
C THR A 171 37.69 11.05 -19.43
N ILE A 172 38.59 11.63 -18.63
CA ILE A 172 39.71 10.89 -18.01
C ILE A 172 39.18 9.83 -17.03
N TRP A 173 38.24 10.18 -16.15
CA TRP A 173 37.64 9.24 -15.19
C TRP A 173 36.88 8.09 -15.88
N LEU A 174 36.16 8.39 -16.97
CA LEU A 174 35.43 7.39 -17.75
C LEU A 174 36.27 6.72 -18.87
N ALA A 175 37.54 7.08 -19.08
CA ALA A 175 38.34 6.58 -20.21
C ALA A 175 38.42 5.05 -20.25
N VAL A 176 38.64 4.43 -19.08
CA VAL A 176 38.68 2.96 -18.94
C VAL A 176 37.32 2.32 -19.23
N PRO A 177 36.20 2.65 -18.53
CA PRO A 177 34.91 2.02 -18.82
C PRO A 177 34.34 2.35 -20.21
N LEU A 178 34.68 3.49 -20.81
CA LEU A 178 34.29 3.82 -22.20
C LEU A 178 35.06 2.98 -23.22
N THR A 179 36.38 2.82 -23.06
CA THR A 179 37.19 2.02 -24.02
C THR A 179 36.89 0.52 -23.94
N PHE A 180 36.52 0.01 -22.77
CA PHE A 180 35.99 -1.36 -22.62
C PHE A 180 34.49 -1.50 -22.98
N GLY A 181 33.80 -0.42 -23.37
CA GLY A 181 32.39 -0.45 -23.77
C GLY A 181 31.39 -0.72 -22.63
N PHE A 182 31.82 -0.65 -21.36
CA PHE A 182 30.94 -0.81 -20.20
C PHE A 182 30.00 0.39 -19.98
N THR A 183 30.32 1.55 -20.55
CA THR A 183 29.49 2.76 -20.51
C THR A 183 29.43 3.44 -21.89
N THR A 184 28.45 4.32 -22.09
CA THR A 184 28.27 5.10 -23.31
C THR A 184 28.08 6.58 -22.98
N GLU A 185 28.59 7.49 -23.81
CA GLU A 185 28.34 8.94 -23.66
C GLU A 185 26.93 9.34 -24.13
N SER A 186 25.94 8.94 -23.33
CA SER A 186 24.52 9.27 -23.48
C SER A 186 24.00 10.03 -22.27
N GLN A 187 23.17 11.05 -22.50
CA GLN A 187 22.49 11.80 -21.45
C GLN A 187 21.00 11.48 -21.45
N LYS A 188 20.42 11.36 -20.25
CA LYS A 188 18.98 11.27 -20.03
C LYS A 188 18.41 12.66 -19.71
N LEU A 189 17.28 13.01 -20.30
CA LEU A 189 16.50 14.21 -19.99
C LEU A 189 15.06 13.81 -19.70
N ALA A 190 14.57 14.07 -18.50
CA ALA A 190 13.16 13.93 -18.15
C ALA A 190 12.46 15.30 -18.27
N VAL A 191 11.25 15.34 -18.82
CA VAL A 191 10.42 16.54 -18.92
C VAL A 191 9.03 16.21 -18.40
N SER A 192 8.59 16.85 -17.31
CA SER A 192 7.17 16.83 -16.90
C SER A 192 6.36 17.66 -17.90
N LEU A 193 5.34 17.07 -18.52
CA LEU A 193 4.51 17.74 -19.52
C LEU A 193 3.09 17.99 -18.97
N LEU A 194 2.48 16.99 -18.34
CA LEU A 194 1.21 17.12 -17.64
C LEU A 194 1.38 16.70 -16.18
N GLU A 195 0.81 17.46 -15.26
CA GLU A 195 0.76 17.18 -13.83
C GLU A 195 -0.72 17.02 -13.44
N GLY A 196 -1.08 16.01 -12.65
CA GLY A 196 -2.45 15.80 -12.17
C GLY A 196 -3.50 15.51 -13.26
N PHE A 197 -3.12 14.89 -14.38
CA PHE A 197 -4.07 14.50 -15.44
C PHE A 197 -4.95 13.34 -14.97
N VAL A 198 -6.27 13.53 -14.95
CA VAL A 198 -7.23 12.49 -14.54
C VAL A 198 -7.89 11.86 -15.77
N GLU A 199 -7.78 10.55 -15.91
CA GLU A 199 -8.35 9.81 -17.04
C GLU A 199 -9.89 9.76 -16.95
N SER A 200 -10.58 10.18 -18.02
CA SER A 200 -12.04 10.14 -18.11
C SER A 200 -12.54 8.78 -18.62
N ALA A 201 -13.69 8.32 -18.10
CA ALA A 201 -14.37 7.14 -18.64
C ALA A 201 -15.15 7.41 -19.95
N ALA A 202 -15.38 8.69 -20.29
CA ALA A 202 -16.11 9.10 -21.49
C ALA A 202 -15.17 9.47 -22.65
N ASP A 203 -14.10 10.21 -22.35
CA ASP A 203 -13.12 10.71 -23.31
C ASP A 203 -11.77 10.02 -23.05
N ARG A 204 -11.73 8.71 -23.33
CA ARG A 204 -10.60 7.84 -22.99
C ARG A 204 -9.40 8.12 -23.89
N VAL A 205 -8.22 8.32 -23.30
CA VAL A 205 -6.97 8.50 -24.06
C VAL A 205 -6.55 7.16 -24.64
N THR A 206 -6.40 7.11 -25.96
CA THR A 206 -5.99 5.91 -26.69
C THR A 206 -4.67 6.05 -27.41
N ARG A 207 -4.25 7.27 -27.76
CA ARG A 207 -2.95 7.54 -28.39
C ARG A 207 -2.31 8.78 -27.79
N ALA A 208 -0.98 8.84 -27.80
CA ALA A 208 -0.23 10.02 -27.41
C ALA A 208 0.73 10.44 -28.54
N GLU A 209 0.64 11.71 -28.93
CA GLU A 209 1.51 12.35 -29.91
C GLU A 209 2.57 13.18 -29.16
N VAL A 210 3.85 12.82 -29.30
CA VAL A 210 4.99 13.61 -28.80
C VAL A 210 5.69 14.26 -29.99
N SER A 211 5.93 15.55 -29.91
CA SER A 211 6.68 16.32 -30.92
C SER A 211 7.80 17.12 -30.26
N VAL A 212 8.93 17.25 -30.98
CA VAL A 212 10.09 18.03 -30.55
C VAL A 212 10.28 19.17 -31.55
N SER A 213 10.37 20.41 -31.09
CA SER A 213 10.35 21.58 -31.98
C SER A 213 11.56 21.73 -32.90
N SER A 214 12.61 20.93 -32.70
CA SER A 214 13.84 21.02 -33.49
C SER A 214 14.20 19.70 -34.18
N PRO A 215 14.20 19.66 -35.53
CA PRO A 215 14.64 18.52 -36.34
C PRO A 215 16.17 18.42 -36.46
N HIS A 216 16.92 19.15 -35.62
CA HIS A 216 18.39 19.14 -35.61
C HIS A 216 18.99 18.53 -34.33
N LEU A 217 18.14 18.26 -33.32
CA LEU A 217 18.52 17.52 -32.12
C LEU A 217 18.64 16.03 -32.43
N GLN A 218 19.79 15.43 -32.12
CA GLN A 218 20.01 14.00 -32.26
C GLN A 218 19.47 13.28 -31.02
N ILE A 219 18.64 12.27 -31.22
CA ILE A 219 17.94 11.52 -30.15
C ILE A 219 18.10 10.03 -30.44
N TYR A 220 18.42 9.22 -29.43
CA TYR A 220 18.54 7.76 -29.55
C TYR A 220 17.23 7.04 -29.23
N SER A 221 16.50 7.47 -28.19
CA SER A 221 15.21 6.90 -27.84
C SER A 221 14.37 7.89 -27.05
N VAL A 222 13.05 7.81 -27.19
CA VAL A 222 12.09 8.55 -26.37
C VAL A 222 11.18 7.55 -25.66
N GLN A 223 10.88 7.80 -24.40
CA GLN A 223 9.89 7.04 -23.63
C GLN A 223 8.86 8.01 -23.04
N LEU A 224 7.58 7.68 -23.19
CA LEU A 224 6.48 8.33 -22.50
C LEU A 224 6.22 7.57 -21.19
N LEU A 225 6.19 8.30 -20.07
CA LEU A 225 6.05 7.77 -18.71
C LEU A 225 4.76 8.33 -18.09
N PHE A 226 3.83 7.45 -17.74
CA PHE A 226 2.63 7.81 -16.97
C PHE A 226 2.84 7.39 -15.51
N HIS A 227 3.16 8.33 -14.62
CA HIS A 227 3.27 8.11 -13.17
C HIS A 227 1.93 8.31 -12.49
N ALA A 228 1.34 7.24 -11.96
CA ALA A 228 0.06 7.30 -11.26
C ALA A 228 0.20 7.91 -9.85
N HIS A 229 -0.48 9.03 -9.59
CA HIS A 229 -0.52 9.69 -8.31
C HIS A 229 -1.50 8.98 -7.35
N PHE A 230 -0.96 8.12 -6.49
CA PHE A 230 -1.78 7.36 -5.54
C PHE A 230 -2.29 8.27 -4.41
N ARG A 231 -3.61 8.23 -4.19
CA ARG A 231 -4.28 8.85 -3.04
C ARG A 231 -4.92 7.77 -2.16
N GLY A 232 -5.21 8.10 -0.90
CA GLY A 232 -5.86 7.16 0.04
C GLY A 232 -5.03 5.90 0.32
N LEU A 233 -5.69 4.75 0.49
CA LEU A 233 -5.06 3.51 0.97
C LEU A 233 -3.86 3.04 0.13
N ARG A 234 -3.92 3.18 -1.20
CA ARG A 234 -2.85 2.73 -2.13
C ARG A 234 -1.54 3.49 -1.90
N TYR A 235 -1.61 4.76 -1.50
CA TYR A 235 -0.45 5.56 -1.10
C TYR A 235 0.25 4.98 0.15
N PHE A 236 -0.53 4.73 1.21
CA PHE A 236 -0.02 4.17 2.45
C PHE A 236 0.59 2.78 2.24
N MET A 237 -0.05 1.92 1.45
CA MET A 237 0.48 0.59 1.13
C MET A 237 1.81 0.65 0.34
N TYR A 238 1.99 1.62 -0.54
CA TYR A 238 3.21 1.73 -1.34
C TYR A 238 4.39 2.37 -0.60
N TYR A 239 4.16 3.49 0.11
CA TYR A 239 5.21 4.24 0.79
C TYR A 239 5.49 3.70 2.21
N LEU A 240 4.44 3.38 2.96
CA LEU A 240 4.50 2.90 4.35
C LEU A 240 4.28 1.39 4.44
N ARG A 241 5.08 0.65 3.65
CA ARG A 241 4.94 -0.82 3.43
C ARG A 241 4.92 -1.65 4.71
N ILE A 242 5.80 -1.33 5.67
CA ILE A 242 5.96 -2.10 6.91
C ILE A 242 4.76 -1.93 7.86
N PRO A 243 4.37 -0.71 8.31
CA PRO A 243 3.25 -0.55 9.23
C PRO A 243 1.91 -0.94 8.59
N THR A 244 1.71 -0.70 7.28
CA THR A 244 0.49 -1.17 6.61
C THR A 244 0.42 -2.69 6.52
N ALA A 245 1.52 -3.38 6.19
CA ALA A 245 1.57 -4.85 6.21
C ALA A 245 1.25 -5.40 7.61
N LEU A 246 1.75 -4.80 8.69
CA LEU A 246 1.44 -5.22 10.06
C LEU A 246 -0.06 -5.07 10.38
N VAL A 247 -0.69 -3.95 10.00
CA VAL A 247 -2.14 -3.73 10.21
C VAL A 247 -2.98 -4.71 9.38
N PHE A 248 -2.61 -4.98 8.12
CA PHE A 248 -3.34 -5.95 7.30
C PHE A 248 -3.13 -7.40 7.75
N ILE A 249 -1.91 -7.82 8.07
CA ILE A 249 -1.63 -9.19 8.54
C ILE A 249 -2.33 -9.46 9.88
N THR A 250 -2.34 -8.49 10.81
CA THR A 250 -3.10 -8.64 12.07
C THR A 250 -4.62 -8.67 11.84
N SER A 251 -5.14 -7.93 10.86
CA SER A 251 -6.55 -8.03 10.46
C SER A 251 -6.89 -9.38 9.83
N PHE A 252 -6.07 -9.91 8.91
CA PHE A 252 -6.27 -11.24 8.33
C PHE A 252 -6.17 -12.34 9.39
N LEU A 253 -5.20 -12.29 10.31
CA LEU A 253 -5.10 -13.21 11.44
C LEU A 253 -6.36 -13.18 12.33
N PHE A 254 -6.95 -12.01 12.57
CA PHE A 254 -8.21 -11.89 13.31
C PHE A 254 -9.36 -12.60 12.57
N TRP A 255 -9.50 -12.40 11.26
CA TRP A 255 -10.53 -13.07 10.46
C TRP A 255 -10.31 -14.58 10.35
N GLU A 256 -9.07 -15.04 10.17
CA GLU A 256 -8.71 -16.47 10.18
C GLU A 256 -9.05 -17.12 11.52
N MET A 257 -8.70 -16.48 12.65
CA MET A 257 -9.06 -16.96 13.99
C MET A 257 -10.57 -16.99 14.22
N LEU A 258 -11.32 -16.01 13.70
CA LEU A 258 -12.78 -16.00 13.76
C LEU A 258 -13.39 -17.15 12.95
N PHE A 259 -12.95 -17.37 11.70
CA PHE A 259 -13.43 -18.47 10.88
C PHE A 259 -13.02 -19.85 11.43
N ALA A 260 -11.82 -19.98 11.99
CA ALA A 260 -11.39 -21.20 12.69
C ALA A 260 -12.25 -21.49 13.92
N LEU A 261 -12.58 -20.48 14.72
CA LEU A 261 -13.46 -20.60 15.88
C LEU A 261 -14.90 -20.98 15.47
N LEU A 262 -15.45 -20.33 14.45
CA LEU A 262 -16.79 -20.62 13.92
C LEU A 262 -16.86 -22.02 13.28
N GLY A 263 -15.85 -22.40 12.50
CA GLY A 263 -15.72 -23.74 11.93
C GLY A 263 -15.63 -24.82 13.01
N TRP A 264 -14.83 -24.60 14.06
CA TRP A 264 -14.76 -25.49 15.21
C TRP A 264 -16.10 -25.60 15.96
N ARG A 265 -16.78 -24.47 16.20
CA ARG A 265 -18.13 -24.45 16.80
C ARG A 265 -19.14 -25.26 15.97
N ALA A 266 -19.11 -25.12 14.65
CA ALA A 266 -19.98 -25.85 13.73
C ALA A 266 -19.68 -27.36 13.70
N VAL A 267 -18.40 -27.76 13.63
CA VAL A 267 -17.98 -29.18 13.69
C VAL A 267 -18.40 -29.83 15.01
N VAL A 268 -18.20 -29.15 16.15
CA VAL A 268 -18.65 -29.64 17.46
C VAL A 268 -20.17 -29.74 17.52
N GLY A 269 -20.91 -28.74 17.03
CA GLY A 269 -22.38 -28.77 16.99
C GLY A 269 -22.94 -29.90 16.14
N TRP A 270 -22.38 -30.13 14.95
CA TRP A 270 -22.74 -31.24 14.07
C TRP A 270 -22.44 -32.60 14.72
N TRP A 271 -21.26 -32.75 15.33
CA TRP A 271 -20.89 -33.99 16.03
C TRP A 271 -21.84 -34.31 17.18
N GLN A 272 -22.21 -33.32 17.99
CA GLN A 272 -23.18 -33.52 19.08
C GLN A 272 -24.55 -33.96 18.54
N ALA A 273 -25.02 -33.38 17.43
CA ALA A 273 -26.30 -33.74 16.82
C ALA A 273 -26.34 -35.20 16.34
N GLU A 274 -25.28 -35.71 15.71
CA GLU A 274 -25.19 -37.11 15.25
C GLU A 274 -25.14 -38.11 16.44
N THR A 275 -24.59 -37.70 17.60
CA THR A 275 -24.46 -38.56 18.78
C THR A 275 -25.74 -38.74 19.62
N ILE A 276 -26.84 -38.04 19.31
CA ILE A 276 -28.11 -38.15 20.05
C ILE A 276 -29.10 -39.01 19.24
N PRO A 277 -29.24 -40.32 19.52
CA PRO A 277 -30.28 -41.12 18.90
C PRO A 277 -31.66 -40.60 19.36
N PRO A 278 -32.68 -40.55 18.47
CA PRO A 278 -34.01 -40.11 18.85
C PRO A 278 -34.58 -41.06 19.91
N GLN A 279 -34.84 -40.54 21.11
CA GLN A 279 -35.46 -41.35 22.16
C GLN A 279 -36.85 -41.80 21.72
N HIS A 280 -36.99 -43.11 21.46
CA HIS A 280 -38.30 -43.73 21.33
C HIS A 280 -39.08 -43.54 22.63
N ARG A 281 -40.03 -42.60 22.59
CA ARG A 281 -40.97 -42.28 23.66
C ARG A 281 -41.83 -43.49 23.98
N LYS A 282 -41.34 -44.38 24.87
CA LYS A 282 -42.12 -45.49 25.41
C LYS A 282 -43.32 -44.94 26.17
N THR A 283 -44.48 -44.93 25.54
CA THR A 283 -45.77 -44.65 26.17
C THR A 283 -46.11 -45.78 27.13
N ALA A 284 -45.62 -45.68 28.35
CA ALA A 284 -45.91 -46.62 29.43
C ALA A 284 -47.35 -46.42 29.94
N ASN A 285 -48.32 -46.89 29.15
CA ASN A 285 -49.70 -47.03 29.59
C ASN A 285 -49.77 -48.16 30.63
N VAL A 286 -49.66 -47.81 31.91
CA VAL A 286 -49.87 -48.73 33.04
C VAL A 286 -51.35 -48.70 33.42
N PRO A 287 -52.14 -49.77 33.17
CA PRO A 287 -53.51 -49.84 33.65
C PRO A 287 -53.54 -50.04 35.16
N VAL A 288 -54.25 -49.16 35.87
CA VAL A 288 -54.44 -49.26 37.32
C VAL A 288 -55.54 -50.27 37.64
N CYS A 289 -55.17 -51.45 38.12
CA CYS A 289 -56.10 -52.36 38.78
C CYS A 289 -56.16 -52.06 40.28
N ARG A 290 -57.31 -51.57 40.75
CA ARG A 290 -57.62 -51.30 42.17
C ARG A 290 -58.47 -52.44 42.73
N THR A 291 -57.97 -53.16 43.72
CA THR A 291 -58.76 -54.08 44.57
C THR A 291 -58.42 -53.84 46.04
N HIS A 292 -59.46 -53.72 46.88
CA HIS A 292 -59.30 -53.46 48.30
C HIS A 292 -59.22 -54.78 49.09
N ALA A 293 -58.33 -54.82 50.07
CA ALA A 293 -58.46 -55.62 51.29
C ALA A 293 -57.82 -54.83 52.43
N ALA A 294 -58.33 -54.96 53.65
CA ALA A 294 -57.89 -54.21 54.83
C ALA A 294 -57.81 -55.14 56.06
N THR A 295 -57.33 -54.62 57.20
CA THR A 295 -57.51 -55.20 58.54
C THR A 295 -56.62 -56.45 58.82
N THR A 296 -55.83 -56.57 59.88
CA THR A 296 -55.62 -55.69 61.05
C THR A 296 -54.22 -55.78 61.70
N ALA A 297 -54.01 -54.84 62.64
CA ALA A 297 -52.99 -54.61 63.69
C ALA A 297 -52.31 -55.84 64.38
N THR A 298 -51.28 -55.73 65.27
CA THR A 298 -50.53 -54.59 65.88
C THR A 298 -49.02 -55.00 66.06
N ILE A 299 -48.16 -54.75 67.08
CA ILE A 299 -48.19 -54.09 68.42
C ILE A 299 -46.77 -53.58 68.83
N TRP A 300 -46.64 -52.29 69.24
CA TRP A 300 -45.61 -51.63 70.09
C TRP A 300 -44.08 -51.79 69.80
N GLY A 301 -43.18 -50.88 70.23
CA GLY A 301 -43.35 -49.66 71.06
C GLY A 301 -42.18 -48.65 70.97
N ALA A 302 -42.29 -47.54 71.72
CA ALA A 302 -41.31 -46.43 71.85
C ALA A 302 -40.62 -46.48 73.26
N PRO A 303 -39.88 -45.48 73.84
CA PRO A 303 -39.64 -44.04 73.54
C PRO A 303 -38.18 -43.74 73.10
N ARG A 304 -37.69 -42.54 72.71
CA ARG A 304 -38.06 -41.09 72.82
C ARG A 304 -37.48 -40.31 74.02
N GLU A 305 -36.27 -39.77 73.81
CA GLU A 305 -35.68 -38.58 74.48
C GLU A 305 -34.70 -37.93 73.48
N GLN A 306 -34.25 -36.68 73.58
CA GLN A 306 -34.68 -35.37 74.08
C GLN A 306 -33.53 -34.43 73.65
N GLN A 307 -33.82 -33.18 73.29
CA GLN A 307 -32.79 -32.17 72.99
C GLN A 307 -32.63 -31.26 74.22
N PRO A 308 -31.43 -30.70 74.46
CA PRO A 308 -31.34 -29.25 74.26
C PRO A 308 -29.99 -28.77 73.71
N ALA A 309 -29.93 -27.51 73.30
CA ALA A 309 -28.69 -26.78 73.05
C ALA A 309 -28.25 -25.99 74.29
N ARG A 310 -26.93 -25.77 74.45
CA ARG A 310 -26.38 -24.64 75.21
C ARG A 310 -25.05 -24.15 74.62
N LEU A 311 -24.77 -22.87 74.93
CA LEU A 311 -23.53 -22.14 74.67
C LEU A 311 -22.52 -22.37 75.82
N ALA A 312 -21.38 -21.64 75.75
CA ALA A 312 -20.20 -21.64 76.65
C ALA A 312 -19.05 -22.55 76.17
N GLU A 313 -17.76 -22.19 76.29
CA GLU A 313 -17.15 -20.95 76.80
C GLU A 313 -15.68 -20.76 76.30
N PHE A 314 -15.03 -19.70 76.79
CA PHE A 314 -13.59 -19.44 77.07
C PHE A 314 -12.49 -20.44 76.57
N SER A 315 -11.24 -20.03 76.27
CA SER A 315 -10.62 -18.68 76.26
C SER A 315 -9.19 -18.64 75.70
N MET A 316 -8.87 -17.56 75.00
CA MET A 316 -7.68 -16.69 75.21
C MET A 316 -6.33 -17.29 75.66
N THR A 317 -5.33 -17.26 74.79
CA THR A 317 -3.91 -16.88 75.05
C THR A 317 -3.12 -16.99 73.73
N ARG A 318 -2.14 -16.13 73.42
CA ARG A 318 -1.85 -14.75 73.88
C ARG A 318 -1.02 -14.03 72.80
N GLU A 319 -0.97 -12.70 72.90
CA GLU A 319 0.13 -11.75 72.59
C GLU A 319 1.44 -12.29 71.92
N PHE A 320 2.16 -11.52 71.09
CA PHE A 320 2.43 -10.08 71.28
C PHE A 320 2.61 -9.30 69.96
N THR A 321 2.73 -7.98 70.13
CA THR A 321 2.72 -6.85 69.20
C THR A 321 4.03 -6.77 68.34
N THR A 322 4.33 -5.73 67.53
CA THR A 322 4.00 -4.30 67.62
C THR A 322 4.25 -3.54 66.31
N GLU A 323 3.39 -2.55 66.00
CA GLU A 323 3.70 -1.20 65.46
C GLU A 323 4.49 -1.01 64.13
N THR A 324 4.45 0.12 63.42
CA THR A 324 3.55 1.32 63.40
C THR A 324 3.65 1.88 61.95
N ALA A 325 2.55 2.10 61.21
CA ALA A 325 1.74 3.34 61.14
C ALA A 325 2.49 4.59 60.58
N ALA A 326 1.88 5.54 59.85
CA ALA A 326 0.55 5.64 59.23
C ALA A 326 0.42 6.90 58.31
N VAL A 327 -0.74 7.07 57.64
CA VAL A 327 -1.48 8.37 57.44
C VAL A 327 -0.79 9.45 56.53
N THR A 328 -1.29 9.71 55.31
CA THR A 328 -2.26 10.80 54.93
C THR A 328 -1.57 12.14 54.57
N SER A 329 -2.01 13.03 53.65
CA SER A 329 -2.89 12.97 52.46
C SER A 329 -2.89 14.34 51.74
N THR A 330 -3.27 14.38 50.45
CA THR A 330 -3.80 15.57 49.72
C THR A 330 -2.81 16.67 49.28
N ALA A 331 -3.21 17.40 48.22
CA ALA A 331 -2.81 18.76 47.80
C ALA A 331 -1.77 18.95 46.66
N GLN A 332 -2.11 19.94 45.83
CA GLN A 332 -1.64 20.38 44.49
C GLN A 332 -0.20 20.96 44.38
N PRO A 333 0.29 21.27 43.15
CA PRO A 333 1.68 21.66 42.89
C PRO A 333 1.95 23.17 42.91
N SER A 334 3.22 23.56 43.09
CA SER A 334 3.71 24.94 42.91
C SER A 334 5.18 25.02 42.43
N VAL A 335 5.42 26.06 41.63
CA VAL A 335 6.65 26.45 40.91
C VAL A 335 7.90 26.69 41.79
N LEU A 336 9.07 26.30 41.27
CA LEU A 336 10.36 27.02 41.32
C LEU A 336 11.23 26.41 40.18
N GLU A 337 11.82 27.10 39.20
CA GLU A 337 12.55 28.39 39.14
C GLU A 337 13.97 28.31 39.71
N THR A 338 14.96 28.40 38.81
CA THR A 338 16.39 28.54 39.08
C THR A 338 17.00 29.49 38.06
N LEU A 339 17.87 30.40 38.52
CA LEU A 339 18.45 31.51 37.77
C LEU A 339 19.98 31.34 37.62
N SER A 340 20.58 32.30 36.90
CA SER A 340 22.01 32.66 36.84
C SER A 340 22.99 31.73 36.10
N ASP A 341 24.03 32.22 35.42
CA ASP A 341 24.28 33.54 34.77
C ASP A 341 25.54 33.43 33.85
N GLU A 342 26.01 34.57 33.33
CA GLU A 342 27.34 34.87 32.76
C GLU A 342 27.66 34.44 31.32
N ASP A 343 27.41 35.39 30.42
CA ASP A 343 28.33 35.96 29.42
C ASP A 343 29.66 35.24 29.08
N THR A 344 29.96 35.20 27.78
CA THR A 344 31.32 35.51 27.28
C THR A 344 31.20 36.25 25.94
N THR A 345 31.99 37.31 25.75
CA THR A 345 31.84 38.28 24.65
C THR A 345 32.93 38.17 23.57
N ALA A 346 32.72 38.91 22.46
CA ALA A 346 33.59 39.05 21.27
C ALA A 346 33.57 37.86 20.27
N GLU A 347 33.77 38.03 18.96
CA GLU A 347 34.26 39.21 18.21
C GLU A 347 33.34 39.73 17.07
N MET A 348 33.32 41.07 16.97
CA MET A 348 33.40 41.92 15.77
C MET A 348 32.68 41.61 14.43
N LEU A 349 31.79 42.56 14.09
CA LEU A 349 31.76 43.34 12.82
C LEU A 349 31.59 42.60 11.46
N GLN A 350 30.58 43.03 10.67
CA GLN A 350 30.73 44.22 9.79
C GLN A 350 29.60 44.34 8.75
N ARG A 351 28.65 45.27 8.95
CA ARG A 351 28.04 46.10 7.88
C ARG A 351 27.09 47.16 8.46
N GLY A 352 27.61 48.38 8.57
CA GLY A 352 26.79 49.57 8.79
C GLY A 352 26.17 50.11 7.50
N GLN A 353 25.19 50.99 7.69
CA GLN A 353 24.41 51.75 6.71
C GLN A 353 25.16 52.31 5.49
N LEU A 354 24.41 52.50 4.40
CA LEU A 354 24.32 53.83 3.77
C LEU A 354 22.84 54.14 3.43
N GLN A 355 22.44 55.39 3.64
CA GLN A 355 21.15 55.94 3.21
C GLN A 355 21.39 57.21 2.36
N ALA A 356 20.67 57.28 1.24
CA ALA A 356 20.24 58.48 0.52
C ALA A 356 18.97 58.02 -0.23
N GLY A 357 17.87 58.76 -0.32
CA GLY A 357 17.76 60.20 -0.59
C GLY A 357 17.22 60.32 -2.03
N SER A 358 15.92 60.16 -2.26
CA SER A 358 14.84 61.15 -2.09
C SER A 358 14.95 62.34 -3.05
N GLU A 359 14.20 62.29 -4.16
CA GLU A 359 13.61 63.46 -4.83
C GLU A 359 12.55 62.98 -5.85
N ASP A 360 11.60 63.85 -6.19
CA ASP A 360 10.34 63.53 -6.87
C ASP A 360 10.36 63.76 -8.39
N LEU A 361 9.39 63.20 -9.12
CA LEU A 361 8.46 63.96 -10.00
C LEU A 361 7.43 63.06 -10.72
N GLU A 362 6.45 63.68 -11.39
CA GLU A 362 5.14 63.11 -11.73
C GLU A 362 4.99 62.47 -13.13
N ALA A 363 3.76 61.96 -13.36
CA ALA A 363 2.97 62.05 -14.60
C ALA A 363 3.00 60.90 -15.64
N GLY A 364 1.99 60.03 -15.53
CA GLY A 364 0.96 59.84 -16.57
C GLY A 364 1.29 59.07 -17.87
N GLY A 365 0.47 58.07 -18.22
CA GLY A 365 0.63 57.38 -19.51
C GLY A 365 -0.27 56.16 -19.78
N SER A 366 -1.61 56.32 -19.74
CA SER A 366 -2.52 55.23 -20.12
C SER A 366 -2.47 54.95 -21.63
N TRP A 367 -2.08 53.72 -22.03
CA TRP A 367 -2.08 53.28 -23.43
C TRP A 367 -3.07 52.15 -23.70
N LYS A 368 -4.28 52.52 -24.11
CA LYS A 368 -5.36 51.61 -24.52
C LYS A 368 -5.57 51.71 -26.04
N ARG A 369 -4.75 51.01 -26.84
CA ARG A 369 -4.93 51.00 -28.30
C ARG A 369 -6.19 50.23 -28.70
N ARG A 370 -7.05 50.88 -29.46
CA ARG A 370 -8.18 50.31 -30.22
C ARG A 370 -8.13 50.95 -31.61
N ASN A 371 -7.80 50.17 -32.63
CA ASN A 371 -7.94 50.59 -34.03
C ASN A 371 -9.00 49.74 -34.73
N ASN A 372 -10.16 50.36 -34.92
CA ASN A 372 -10.92 50.29 -36.17
C ASN A 372 -10.03 50.87 -37.31
N GLN A 373 -10.28 50.67 -38.60
CA GLN A 373 -11.17 49.79 -39.36
C GLN A 373 -10.91 50.14 -40.83
N GLU A 374 -10.76 49.16 -41.72
CA GLU A 374 -10.70 49.41 -43.17
C GLU A 374 -11.59 48.40 -43.88
N SER A 375 -12.39 48.88 -44.83
CA SER A 375 -13.38 48.10 -45.57
C SER A 375 -13.28 48.50 -47.04
N GLN A 376 -13.05 47.53 -47.91
CA GLN A 376 -13.23 47.65 -49.35
C GLN A 376 -13.81 46.36 -49.91
N ASP A 377 -14.75 46.51 -50.84
CA ASP A 377 -15.53 45.43 -51.42
C ASP A 377 -14.79 44.67 -52.52
N SER A 378 -15.08 43.38 -52.65
CA SER A 378 -15.51 42.71 -53.91
C SER A 378 -15.49 41.19 -53.72
N GLY A 379 -16.52 40.45 -54.17
CA GLY A 379 -16.55 39.01 -53.85
C GLY A 379 -17.63 38.07 -54.39
N TRP A 380 -18.66 38.51 -55.12
CA TRP A 380 -19.53 37.67 -55.98
C TRP A 380 -20.36 36.48 -55.42
N PHE A 381 -21.48 36.24 -56.13
CA PHE A 381 -22.27 35.00 -56.27
C PHE A 381 -23.29 34.54 -55.21
N SER A 382 -24.51 34.35 -55.73
CA SER A 382 -25.69 33.60 -55.23
C SER A 382 -26.53 34.25 -54.13
#